data_AF-A0A3B9YWC9-F1
#
_entry.id   AF-A0A3B9YWC9-F1
#
_cell.length_a   1.000
_cell.length_b   1.000
_cell.length_c   1.000
_cell.angle_alpha   90.00
_cell.angle_beta   90.00
_cell.angle_gamma   90.00
#
_symmetry.space_group_name_H-M   'P 1'
#
loop_
_entity.id
_entity.type
_entity.pdbx_description
1 polymer ?
#
loop_
_entity_poly.entity_id
_entity_poly.type
_entity_poly.pdbx_seq_one_letter_code
_entity_poly.pdbx_strand_id
1 'polypeptide(L)' 'SRWPHEGVDFSGQRVGIIGTGSSAIQSIPVIAEQAAHLTVFQRTPNYSMPAHNGPIPKADLEAWARDPRA' A
#
# COMPACT_ATOMS: atom_id res chain seq x y z
N SER A 1 13.71 6.40 -1.92
CA SER A 1 13.29 5.61 -3.10
C SER A 1 14.37 4.61 -3.54
N ARG A 2 15.00 3.90 -2.60
CA ARG A 2 16.09 2.93 -2.87
C ARG A 2 15.72 1.57 -2.28
N TRP A 3 14.52 1.10 -2.59
CA TRP A 3 14.08 -0.23 -2.15
C TRP A 3 14.77 -1.30 -3.01
N PRO A 4 15.19 -2.45 -2.43
CA PRO A 4 15.79 -3.55 -3.20
C PRO A 4 14.86 -4.03 -4.33
N HIS A 5 15.41 -4.35 -5.50
CA HIS A 5 14.63 -4.73 -6.68
C HIS A 5 14.23 -6.20 -6.66
N GLU A 6 15.03 -7.03 -5.99
CA GLU A 6 14.84 -8.45 -5.76
C GLU A 6 13.77 -8.75 -4.68
N GLY A 7 13.25 -7.71 -4.03
CA GLY A 7 12.32 -7.85 -2.90
C GLY A 7 13.03 -8.12 -1.57
N VAL A 8 12.23 -8.20 -0.50
CA VAL A 8 12.71 -8.46 0.85
C VAL A 8 11.77 -9.48 1.49
N ASP A 9 12.31 -10.56 2.06
CA ASP A 9 11.53 -11.54 2.82
C ASP A 9 11.45 -11.11 4.29
N PHE A 10 10.22 -10.89 4.77
CA PHE A 10 9.94 -10.48 6.16
C PHE A 10 9.58 -11.65 7.07
N SER A 11 9.54 -12.88 6.56
CA SER A 11 9.12 -14.07 7.32
C SER A 11 9.98 -14.25 8.57
N GLY A 12 9.36 -14.36 9.74
CA GLY A 12 10.08 -14.50 11.03
C GLY A 12 10.72 -13.22 11.56
N GLN A 13 10.72 -12.13 10.79
CA GLN A 13 11.40 -10.89 11.15
C GLN A 13 10.55 -9.99 12.05
N ARG A 14 11.24 -9.19 12.88
CA ARG A 14 10.65 -8.08 13.62
C ARG A 14 10.96 -6.79 12.89
N VAL A 15 9.94 -6.12 12.37
CA VAL A 15 10.09 -4.96 11.47
C VAL A 15 9.66 -3.67 12.18
N GLY A 16 10.43 -2.61 11.97
CA GLY A 16 10.09 -1.26 12.41
C GLY A 16 9.84 -0.33 11.22
N ILE A 17 8.72 0.40 11.23
CA ILE A 17 8.40 1.43 10.22
C ILE A 17 8.36 2.80 10.90
N ILE A 18 9.11 3.76 10.36
CA ILE A 18 9.18 5.13 10.87
C ILE A 18 8.36 6.05 9.97
N GLY A 19 7.35 6.71 10.57
CA GLY A 19 6.42 7.57 9.85
C GLY A 19 5.19 6.84 9.32
N THR A 20 4.13 7.61 9.06
CA THR A 20 2.79 7.11 8.70
C THR A 20 2.19 7.86 7.49
N GLY A 21 3.03 8.45 6.65
CA GLY A 21 2.60 9.09 5.40
C GLY A 21 2.16 8.08 4.33
N SER A 22 1.86 8.54 3.11
CA SER A 22 1.28 7.71 2.04
C SER A 22 2.08 6.42 1.75
N SER A 23 3.41 6.51 1.66
CA SER A 23 4.25 5.32 1.46
C SER A 23 4.10 4.30 2.59
N ALA A 24 4.02 4.74 3.84
CA ALA A 24 3.84 3.84 4.98
C ALA A 24 2.41 3.26 5.01
N ILE A 25 1.38 4.06 4.69
CA ILE A 25 -0.01 3.58 4.56
C ILE A 25 -0.10 2.44 3.55
N GLN A 26 0.64 2.52 2.45
CA GLN A 26 0.69 1.47 1.43
C GLN A 26 1.52 0.26 1.86
N SER A 27 2.68 0.47 2.49
CA SER A 27 3.60 -0.62 2.83
C SER A 27 3.26 -1.37 4.12
N ILE A 28 2.70 -0.69 5.15
CA ILE A 28 2.40 -1.29 6.46
C ILE A 28 1.52 -2.54 6.33
N PRO A 29 0.38 -2.53 5.61
CA PRO A 29 -0.50 -3.70 5.54
C PRO A 29 0.21 -4.92 4.93
N VAL A 30 0.90 -4.72 3.82
CA VAL A 30 1.57 -5.81 3.09
C VAL A 30 2.75 -6.38 3.89
N ILE A 31 3.53 -5.54 4.57
CA ILE A 31 4.65 -6.01 5.40
C ILE A 31 4.14 -6.67 6.68
N ALA A 32 3.05 -6.18 7.27
CA ALA A 32 2.44 -6.76 8.47
C ALA A 32 1.89 -8.18 8.23
N GLU A 33 1.40 -8.48 7.02
CA GLU A 33 0.92 -9.82 6.65
C GLU A 33 2.04 -10.88 6.68
N GLN A 34 3.30 -10.48 6.43
CA GLN A 34 4.44 -11.40 6.32
C GLN A 34 5.34 -11.39 7.56
N ALA A 35 5.52 -10.24 8.21
CA ALA A 35 6.40 -10.09 9.36
C ALA A 35 5.88 -10.85 10.59
N ALA A 36 6.77 -11.40 11.41
CA ALA A 36 6.37 -11.99 12.69
C ALA A 36 5.86 -10.94 13.68
N HIS A 37 6.38 -9.72 13.60
CA HIS A 37 5.89 -8.57 14.36
C HIS A 37 6.26 -7.27 13.66
N LEU A 38 5.33 -6.31 13.59
CA LEU A 38 5.57 -4.99 13.03
C LEU A 38 5.29 -3.89 14.08
N THR A 39 6.26 -2.99 14.27
CA THR A 39 6.12 -1.82 15.14
C THR A 39 6.10 -0.54 14.30
N VAL A 40 5.11 0.33 14.51
CA VAL A 40 4.99 1.63 13.82
C VAL A 40 5.41 2.76 14.76
N PHE A 41 6.41 3.52 14.36
CA PHE A 41 6.87 4.73 15.05
C PHE A 41 6.21 5.95 14.41
N GLN A 42 5.02 6.31 14.92
CA GLN A 42 4.23 7.44 14.44
C GLN A 42 4.59 8.74 15.16
N ARG A 43 4.95 9.78 14.40
CA ARG A 43 5.10 11.15 14.93
C ARG A 43 3.78 11.92 14.94
N THR A 44 3.05 11.88 13.83
CA THR A 44 1.78 12.59 13.65
C THR A 44 0.80 11.66 12.94
N PRO A 45 -0.40 11.43 13.48
CA PRO A 45 -1.42 10.61 12.82
C PRO A 45 -1.95 11.29 11.57
N ASN A 46 -2.25 10.50 10.54
CA ASN A 46 -2.91 10.96 9.32
C ASN A 46 -4.34 10.43 9.26
N TYR A 47 -5.22 11.17 8.59
CA TYR A 47 -6.51 10.63 8.16
C TYR A 47 -6.29 9.71 6.95
N SER A 48 -6.96 8.57 6.94
CA SER A 48 -6.91 7.61 5.85
C SER A 48 -8.32 7.08 5.59
N MET A 49 -8.64 6.87 4.32
CA MET A 49 -9.90 6.33 3.85
C MET A 49 -9.61 5.05 3.05
N PRO A 50 -10.53 4.09 2.98
CA PRO A 50 -10.36 2.91 2.14
C PRO A 50 -10.10 3.33 0.70
N ALA A 51 -9.08 2.74 0.07
CA ALA A 51 -8.75 3.04 -1.32
C ALA A 51 -9.81 2.51 -2.31
N HIS A 52 -10.65 1.56 -1.88
CA HIS A 52 -11.63 0.86 -2.71
C HIS A 52 -11.01 0.31 -4.01
N ASN A 53 -9.73 -0.10 -3.94
CA ASN A 53 -9.01 -0.65 -5.08
C ASN A 53 -9.55 -2.05 -5.41
N GLY A 54 -9.95 -2.26 -6.66
CA GLY A 54 -10.50 -3.52 -7.15
C GLY A 54 -10.46 -3.56 -8.67
N PRO A 55 -10.87 -4.70 -9.28
CA PRO A 55 -10.98 -4.79 -10.73
C PRO A 55 -11.91 -3.70 -11.28
N ILE A 56 -11.48 -3.03 -12.34
CA ILE A 56 -12.32 -2.04 -13.02
C ILE A 56 -13.47 -2.78 -13.71
N PRO A 57 -14.74 -2.37 -13.51
CA PRO A 57 -15.87 -2.95 -14.22
C PRO A 57 -15.71 -2.84 -15.74
N LYS A 58 -16.11 -3.90 -16.45
CA LYS A 58 -16.00 -3.94 -17.92
C LYS A 58 -16.73 -2.78 -18.59
N ALA A 59 -17.90 -2.41 -18.08
CA ALA A 59 -18.68 -1.29 -18.60
C ALA A 59 -17.91 0.03 -18.51
N ASP A 60 -17.20 0.26 -17.41
CA ASP A 60 -16.39 1.48 -17.21
C ASP A 60 -15.20 1.51 -18.16
N LEU A 61 -14.55 0.35 -18.38
CA LEU A 61 -13.48 0.21 -19.38
C LEU A 61 -13.98 0.47 -20.80
N GLU A 62 -15.15 -0.08 -21.16
CA GLU A 62 -15.78 0.12 -22.47
C GLU A 62 -16.22 1.58 -22.68
N ALA A 63 -16.70 2.25 -21.63
CA ALA A 63 -17.02 3.67 -21.65
C ALA A 63 -15.76 4.53 -21.85
N TRP A 64 -14.71 4.27 -21.07
CA TRP A 64 -13.42 4.96 -21.20
C TRP A 64 -12.79 4.74 -22.57
N ALA A 65 -12.85 3.53 -23.12
CA ALA A 65 -12.31 3.24 -24.46
C ALA A 65 -13.06 3.99 -25.59
N ARG A 66 -14.34 4.29 -25.38
CA ARG A 66 -15.18 5.04 -26.32
C ARG A 66 -14.89 6.53 -26.28
N ASP A 67 -14.74 7.09 -25.08
CA ASP A 67 -14.32 8.47 -24.86
C ASP A 67 -13.44 8.58 -23.60
N PRO A 68 -12.10 8.64 -23.74
CA PRO A 68 -11.19 8.72 -22.61
C PRO A 68 -11.26 10.02 -21.79
N ARG A 69 -12.07 11.00 -22.22
CA ARG A 69 -12.22 12.31 -21.56
C ARG A 69 -13.62 12.54 -20.98
N ALA A 70 -14.56 11.62 -21.20
CA ALA A 70 -15.87 11.61 -20.55
C ALA A 70 -15.72 11.15 -19.09
#